data_AF-A0A356Q3H0-F1
#
_entry.id   AF-A0A356Q3H0-F1
#
_cell.length_a   1.000
_cell.length_b   1.000
_cell.length_c   1.000
_cell.angle_alpha   90.00
_cell.angle_beta   90.00
_cell.angle_gamma   90.00
#
_symmetry.space_group_name_H-M   'P 1'
#
loop_
_entity.id
_entity.type
_entity.pdbx_description
1 polymer ?
#
loop_
_entity_poly.entity_id
_entity_poly.type
_entity_poly.pdbx_seq_one_letter_code
_entity_poly.pdbx_strand_id
1 'polypeptide(L)'
;GHSYIVYGPLANGAITLMFEGVPTYPDSSRFWQVVEKHKVNIFYTAPTAIRALMREGDAPVTGTDRSSLRLLGSVGEPINPEAWMWYHRVVGQERCPIVDTWWQTETG
;
A
#
# COMPACT_ATOMS: atom_id res chain seq x y z
N GLY A 1 3.24 3.92 11.69
CA GLY A 1 3.63 5.33 11.88
C GLY A 1 5.09 5.43 12.25
N HIS A 2 5.41 5.41 13.55
CA HIS A 2 6.76 5.54 14.09
C HIS A 2 7.83 4.75 13.33
N SER A 3 7.70 3.43 13.29
CA SER A 3 8.74 2.51 12.81
C SER A 3 8.91 2.53 11.29
N TYR A 4 7.81 2.61 10.52
CA TYR A 4 7.84 2.43 9.05
C TYR A 4 7.56 3.69 8.21
N ILE A 5 7.28 4.84 8.84
CA ILE A 5 7.24 6.14 8.14
C ILE A 5 8.46 6.98 8.51
N VAL A 6 8.82 7.02 9.80
CA VAL A 6 9.87 7.92 10.30
C VAL A 6 11.16 7.15 10.54
N TYR A 7 11.24 6.34 11.59
CA TYR A 7 12.53 5.80 12.07
C TYR A 7 13.19 4.86 11.06
N GLY A 8 12.46 3.85 10.58
CA GLY A 8 13.00 2.84 9.67
C GLY A 8 13.52 3.43 8.35
N PRO A 9 12.68 4.12 7.56
CA PRO A 9 13.14 4.70 6.30
C PRO A 9 14.27 5.71 6.46
N LEU A 10 14.15 6.65 7.41
CA LEU A 10 15.14 7.72 7.57
C LEU A 10 16.47 7.20 8.13
N ALA A 11 16.46 6.22 9.03
CA ALA A 11 17.70 5.58 9.50
C ALA A 11 18.44 4.84 8.38
N ASN A 12 17.72 4.35 7.36
CA ASN A 12 18.30 3.71 6.17
C ASN A 12 18.65 4.71 5.05
N GLY A 13 18.51 6.02 5.27
CA GLY A 13 18.73 7.04 4.25
C GLY A 13 17.74 6.97 3.07
N ALA A 14 16.59 6.32 3.27
CA ALA A 14 15.56 6.18 2.26
C ALA A 14 14.61 7.38 2.23
N ILE A 15 13.93 7.56 1.10
CA ILE A 15 12.86 8.56 0.95
C ILE A 15 11.56 7.97 1.50
N THR A 16 10.89 8.71 2.38
CA THR A 16 9.59 8.34 2.96
C THR A 16 8.51 9.32 2.49
N LEU A 17 7.25 8.86 2.49
CA LEU A 17 6.10 9.68 2.14
C LEU A 17 5.16 9.81 3.34
N MET A 18 4.82 11.05 3.67
CA MET A 18 3.77 11.36 4.62
C MET A 18 2.49 11.62 3.84
N PHE A 19 1.48 10.77 4.06
CA PHE A 19 0.18 10.91 3.43
C PHE A 19 -0.81 11.51 4.43
N GLU A 20 -1.38 12.67 4.08
CA GLU A 20 -2.45 13.32 4.82
C GLU A 20 -3.75 13.21 4.02
N GLY A 21 -4.83 12.81 4.70
CA GLY A 21 -6.16 12.64 4.12
C GLY A 21 -6.63 11.18 4.13
N VAL A 22 -7.63 10.89 3.29
CA VAL A 22 -8.26 9.57 3.17
C VAL A 22 -8.02 8.96 1.78
N PRO A 23 -8.00 7.63 1.65
CA PRO A 23 -7.76 6.94 0.37
C PRO A 23 -8.77 7.23 -0.73
N THR A 24 -9.93 7.79 -0.40
CA THR A 24 -11.07 7.99 -1.30
C THR A 24 -11.35 9.45 -1.64
N TYR A 25 -10.49 10.38 -1.21
CA TYR A 25 -10.64 11.80 -1.50
C TYR A 25 -9.44 12.36 -2.28
N PRO A 26 -9.65 13.07 -3.39
CA PRO A 26 -10.93 13.45 -4.01
C PRO A 26 -11.65 12.30 -4.73
N ASP A 27 -10.94 11.20 -5.01
CA ASP A 27 -11.47 9.98 -5.61
C ASP A 27 -10.74 8.74 -5.07
N SER A 28 -11.29 7.55 -5.32
CA SER A 28 -10.76 6.24 -4.88
C SER A 28 -9.44 5.83 -5.57
N SER A 29 -8.91 6.66 -6.46
CA SER A 29 -7.61 6.50 -7.10
C SER A 29 -6.48 7.21 -6.35
N ARG A 30 -6.80 7.92 -5.25
CA ARG A 30 -5.87 8.82 -4.56
C ARG A 30 -4.54 8.17 -4.19
N PHE A 31 -4.55 6.96 -3.64
CA PHE A 31 -3.30 6.25 -3.32
C PHE A 31 -2.47 5.94 -4.58
N TRP A 32 -3.13 5.56 -5.66
CA TRP A 32 -2.45 5.16 -6.89
C TRP A 32 -1.90 6.37 -7.66
N GLN A 33 -2.61 7.50 -7.63
CA GLN A 33 -2.09 8.79 -8.12
C GLN A 33 -0.81 9.21 -7.36
N VAL A 34 -0.74 8.95 -6.04
CA VAL A 34 0.47 9.22 -5.25
C VAL A 34 1.61 8.28 -5.67
N VAL A 35 1.31 7.00 -5.89
CA VAL A 35 2.28 6.02 -6.39
C VAL A 35 2.86 6.46 -7.73
N GLU A 36 1.99 6.82 -8.69
CA GLU A 36 2.38 7.28 -10.03
C GLU A 36 3.21 8.57 -9.95
N LYS A 37 2.72 9.59 -9.25
CA LYS A 37 3.35 10.91 -9.15
C LYS A 37 4.74 10.85 -8.54
N HIS A 38 4.90 10.07 -7.46
CA HIS A 38 6.15 10.01 -6.69
C HIS A 38 6.99 8.78 -7.02
N LYS A 39 6.56 7.95 -7.98
CA LYS A 39 7.21 6.70 -8.37
C LYS A 39 7.52 5.81 -7.16
N VAL A 40 6.52 5.61 -6.31
CA VAL A 40 6.65 4.83 -5.07
C VAL A 40 7.05 3.39 -5.40
N ASN A 41 8.02 2.86 -4.66
CA ASN A 41 8.56 1.53 -4.88
C ASN A 41 8.03 0.48 -3.87
N ILE A 42 7.60 0.91 -2.69
CA ILE A 42 7.02 0.06 -1.65
C ILE A 42 5.72 0.71 -1.16
N PHE A 43 4.63 -0.04 -1.22
CA PHE A 43 3.33 0.42 -0.70
C PHE A 43 2.94 -0.42 0.51
N TYR A 44 2.70 0.23 1.65
CA TYR A 44 2.45 -0.43 2.93
C TYR A 44 1.18 0.11 3.57
N THR A 45 0.20 -0.76 3.79
CA THR A 45 -1.13 -0.36 4.28
C THR A 45 -1.83 -1.48 5.05
N ALA A 46 -2.94 -1.16 5.71
CA ALA A 46 -3.74 -2.13 6.44
C ALA A 46 -4.72 -2.90 5.51
N PRO A 47 -5.04 -4.18 5.80
CA PRO A 47 -6.07 -4.93 5.08
C PRO A 47 -7.43 -4.23 5.01
N THR A 48 -7.83 -3.48 6.02
CA THR A 48 -9.06 -2.67 6.00
C THR A 48 -9.06 -1.66 4.86
N ALA A 49 -7.93 -1.00 4.60
CA ALA A 49 -7.81 -0.08 3.47
C ALA A 49 -7.82 -0.83 2.14
N ILE A 50 -7.17 -1.99 2.06
CA ILE A 50 -7.19 -2.86 0.86
C ILE A 50 -8.63 -3.28 0.54
N ARG A 51 -9.40 -3.75 1.53
CA ARG A 51 -10.80 -4.14 1.37
C ARG A 51 -11.69 -2.96 0.98
N ALA A 52 -11.44 -1.77 1.54
CA ALA A 52 -12.16 -0.56 1.15
C ALA A 52 -11.93 -0.22 -0.32
N LEU A 53 -10.68 -0.25 -0.78
CA LEU A 53 -10.33 0.02 -2.19
C LEU A 53 -10.87 -1.05 -3.14
N MET A 54 -10.84 -2.32 -2.72
CA MET A 54 -11.40 -3.43 -3.51
C MET A 54 -12.90 -3.26 -3.78
N ARG A 55 -13.65 -2.67 -2.84
CA ARG A 55 -15.10 -2.38 -3.01
C ARG A 55 -15.37 -1.31 -4.06
N GLU A 56 -14.43 -0.41 -4.28
CA GLU A 56 -14.53 0.66 -5.29
C GLU A 56 -14.26 0.14 -6.71
N GLY A 57 -13.84 -1.13 -6.84
CA GLY A 57 -13.54 -1.81 -8.09
C GLY A 57 -12.13 -1.54 -8.62
N ASP A 58 -11.85 -2.08 -9.80
CA ASP A 58 -10.49 -2.11 -10.36
C ASP A 58 -10.15 -0.85 -11.17
N ALA A 59 -11.14 -0.10 -11.64
CA ALA A 59 -10.94 1.07 -12.50
C ALA A 59 -10.06 2.17 -11.86
N PRO A 60 -10.25 2.54 -10.58
CA PRO A 60 -9.38 3.53 -9.91
C PRO A 60 -7.92 3.09 -9.85
N VAL A 61 -7.68 1.78 -9.74
CA VAL A 61 -6.33 1.21 -9.69
C VAL A 61 -5.72 1.15 -11.09
N THR A 62 -6.46 0.58 -12.05
CA THR A 62 -6.00 0.32 -13.42
C THR A 62 -5.79 1.57 -14.26
N GLY A 63 -6.42 2.70 -13.89
CA GLY A 63 -6.23 3.99 -14.54
C GLY A 63 -4.92 4.73 -14.24
N THR A 64 -4.03 4.16 -13.41
CA THR A 64 -2.76 4.81 -13.00
C THR A 64 -1.56 3.90 -13.23
N ASP A 65 -0.40 4.50 -13.54
CA ASP A 65 0.87 3.78 -13.65
C ASP A 65 1.44 3.43 -12.27
N ARG A 66 1.58 2.12 -12.03
CA ARG A 66 2.11 1.52 -10.79
C ARG A 66 3.32 0.63 -11.09
N SER A 67 3.95 0.82 -12.24
CA SER A 67 5.15 0.07 -12.66
C SER A 67 6.33 0.25 -11.71
N SER A 68 6.39 1.36 -10.97
CA SER A 68 7.42 1.63 -9.96
C SER A 68 7.36 0.70 -8.74
N LEU A 69 6.18 0.13 -8.43
CA LEU A 69 6.00 -0.76 -7.29
C LEU A 69 6.82 -2.04 -7.49
N ARG A 70 7.49 -2.43 -6.40
CA ARG A 70 8.30 -3.66 -6.31
C ARG A 70 7.89 -4.53 -5.14
N LEU A 71 7.23 -3.97 -4.12
CA LEU A 71 6.80 -4.70 -2.94
C LEU A 71 5.50 -4.10 -2.41
N LEU A 72 4.57 -4.98 -2.09
CA LEU A 72 3.31 -4.65 -1.43
C LEU A 72 3.35 -5.22 -0.02
N GLY A 73 3.02 -4.40 0.98
CA GLY A 73 2.97 -4.87 2.35
C GLY A 73 1.59 -4.71 2.97
N SER A 74 1.27 -5.64 3.85
CA SER A 74 0.06 -5.65 4.66
C SER A 74 0.40 -5.76 6.14
N VAL A 75 -0.36 -5.09 7.01
CA VAL A 75 -0.05 -5.01 8.44
C VAL A 75 -1.28 -4.80 9.32
N GLY A 76 -1.22 -5.34 10.53
CA GLY A 76 -2.08 -4.97 11.66
C GLY A 76 -3.26 -5.90 11.90
N GLU A 77 -3.80 -6.52 10.87
CA GLU A 77 -4.87 -7.52 10.98
C GLU A 77 -4.68 -8.63 9.93
N PRO A 78 -5.34 -9.78 10.07
CA PRO A 78 -5.30 -10.82 9.05
C PRO A 78 -5.90 -10.34 7.72
N ILE A 79 -5.17 -10.56 6.64
CA ILE A 79 -5.65 -10.34 5.27
C ILE A 79 -6.36 -11.61 4.76
N ASN A 80 -7.58 -11.46 4.25
CA ASN A 80 -8.33 -12.58 3.68
C ASN A 80 -7.80 -12.97 2.30
N PRO A 81 -7.93 -14.25 1.88
CA PRO A 81 -7.39 -14.73 0.60
C PRO A 81 -7.88 -13.95 -0.62
N GLU A 82 -9.13 -13.50 -0.64
CA GLU A 82 -9.68 -12.70 -1.74
C GLU A 82 -8.98 -11.34 -1.87
N ALA A 83 -8.82 -10.61 -0.75
CA ALA A 83 -8.10 -9.34 -0.75
C ALA A 83 -6.61 -9.53 -1.08
N TRP A 84 -6.00 -10.62 -0.64
CA TRP A 84 -4.63 -10.98 -1.02
C TRP A 84 -4.50 -11.13 -2.54
N MET A 85 -5.38 -11.93 -3.14
CA MET A 85 -5.35 -12.19 -4.58
C MET A 85 -5.64 -10.93 -5.38
N TRP A 86 -6.58 -10.10 -4.94
CA TRP A 86 -6.84 -8.80 -5.55
C TRP A 86 -5.61 -7.88 -5.46
N TYR A 87 -4.98 -7.79 -4.30
CA TYR A 87 -3.80 -6.96 -4.09
C TYR A 87 -2.62 -7.43 -4.97
N HIS A 88 -2.45 -8.74 -5.15
CA HIS A 88 -1.40 -9.29 -6.00
C HIS A 88 -1.68 -9.03 -7.49
N ARG A 89 -2.89 -9.35 -7.95
CA ARG A 89 -3.25 -9.34 -9.38
C ARG A 89 -3.56 -7.94 -9.88
N VAL A 90 -4.42 -7.20 -9.17
CA VAL A 90 -4.91 -5.89 -9.62
C VAL A 90 -3.89 -4.81 -9.29
N VAL A 91 -3.47 -4.72 -8.02
CA VAL A 91 -2.54 -3.67 -7.58
C VAL A 91 -1.11 -3.97 -8.02
N GLY A 92 -0.62 -5.18 -7.73
CA GLY A 92 0.76 -5.61 -8.01
C GLY A 92 1.01 -6.08 -9.45
N GLN A 93 -0.03 -6.22 -10.28
CA GLN A 93 0.03 -6.75 -11.65
C GLN A 93 0.76 -8.10 -11.74
N GLU A 94 0.64 -8.94 -10.71
CA GLU A 94 1.35 -10.23 -10.57
C GLU A 94 2.89 -10.13 -10.60
N ARG A 95 3.44 -8.91 -10.47
CA ARG A 95 4.89 -8.64 -10.44
C ARG A 95 5.42 -8.38 -9.04
N CYS A 96 4.56 -7.88 -8.16
CA CYS A 96 4.96 -7.44 -6.82
C CYS A 96 4.70 -8.56 -5.79
N PRO A 97 5.73 -9.06 -5.09
CA PRO A 97 5.51 -9.89 -3.90
C PRO A 97 4.72 -9.12 -2.84
N ILE A 98 3.88 -9.86 -2.12
CA ILE A 98 3.15 -9.36 -0.94
C ILE A 98 3.85 -9.89 0.30
N VAL A 99 4.15 -8.97 1.24
CA VAL A 99 4.65 -9.31 2.57
C VAL A 99 3.57 -9.00 3.60
N ASP A 100 3.07 -10.05 4.25
CA ASP A 100 2.21 -9.90 5.41
C ASP A 100 3.07 -9.78 6.66
N THR A 101 3.01 -8.61 7.29
CA THR A 101 3.88 -8.27 8.41
C THR A 101 3.10 -8.35 9.71
N TRP A 102 3.34 -9.43 10.45
CA TRP A 102 2.84 -9.56 11.81
C TRP A 102 3.84 -8.97 12.80
N TRP A 103 3.37 -8.03 13.62
CA TRP A 103 4.08 -7.46 14.76
C TRP A 103 3.07 -6.74 15.67
N GLN A 104 3.50 -6.33 16.84
CA GLN A 104 2.71 -5.57 17.82
C GLN A 104 3.49 -4.34 18.31
N THR A 105 2.81 -3.38 18.92
CA THR A 105 3.45 -2.18 19.48
C THR A 105 4.60 -2.53 20.44
N GLU A 106 4.45 -3.59 21.23
CA GLU A 106 5.43 -4.11 22.18
C GLU A 106 6.69 -4.67 21.52
N THR A 107 6.63 -4.94 20.21
CA THR A 107 7.72 -5.53 19.42
C THR A 107 8.47 -4.52 18.55
N GLY A 108 8.08 -3.22 18.55
CA GLY A 108 8.86 -2.18 17.84
C GLY A 108 8.13 -0.90 17.46
#